data_AF-A0A920ARI1-F1
#
_entry.id   AF-A0A920ARI1-F1
#
_cell.length_a   1.000
_cell.length_b   1.000
_cell.length_c   1.000
_cell.angle_alpha   90.00
_cell.angle_beta   90.00
_cell.angle_gamma   90.00
#
_symmetry.space_group_name_H-M   'P 1'
#
loop_
_entity.id
_entity.type
_entity.pdbx_description
1 polymer ?
#
loop_
_entity_poly.entity_id
_entity_poly.type
_entity_poly.pdbx_seq_one_letter_code
_entity_poly.pdbx_strand_id
1 'polypeptide(L)'
;MCNGECFNPSDERKNIVRIEVIRIRPQTYPEEPIEALIEDPWRVFQCDPSQEGCEVEFEDPNYLDANREIIYYVRAIQEASPTIGAANLSCEFDDSGKCIKVNLCGEVSGQGEGDCLSDSEERAWSSPIFIQSVQY
;
A
#
# COMPACT_ATOMS: atom_id res chain seq x y z
N MET A 1 -6.54 -9.60 9.12
CA MET A 1 -6.23 -9.57 10.57
C MET A 1 -5.18 -10.63 10.80
N CYS A 2 -4.05 -10.31 11.42
CA CYS A 2 -2.86 -11.17 11.44
C CYS A 2 -2.91 -12.30 12.49
N ASN A 3 -4.08 -12.83 12.83
CA ASN A 3 -4.30 -13.98 13.73
C ASN A 3 -3.48 -14.01 15.04
N GLY A 4 -3.16 -12.84 15.62
CA GLY A 4 -2.38 -12.73 16.86
C GLY A 4 -0.86 -12.55 16.66
N GLU A 5 -0.34 -12.72 15.45
CA GLU A 5 1.09 -12.57 15.13
C GLU A 5 1.62 -11.16 15.38
N CYS A 6 0.76 -10.12 15.29
CA CYS A 6 1.15 -8.75 15.62
C CYS A 6 1.61 -8.56 17.08
N PHE A 7 1.29 -9.50 17.98
CA PHE A 7 1.70 -9.46 19.38
C PHE A 7 2.97 -10.25 19.67
N ASN A 8 3.56 -10.91 18.66
CA ASN A 8 4.77 -11.71 18.80
C ASN A 8 5.85 -11.24 17.80
N PRO A 9 6.27 -9.96 17.84
CA PRO A 9 7.30 -9.47 16.94
C PRO A 9 8.66 -10.14 17.23
N SER A 10 9.49 -10.27 16.19
CA SER A 10 10.91 -10.59 16.35
C SER A 10 11.70 -9.40 16.87
N ASP A 11 12.88 -9.68 17.44
CA ASP A 11 13.84 -8.64 17.82
C ASP A 11 14.62 -8.07 16.62
N GLU A 12 14.54 -8.73 15.46
CA GLU A 12 15.11 -8.26 14.19
C GLU A 12 14.11 -7.38 13.44
N ARG A 13 14.57 -6.22 12.96
CA ARG A 13 13.78 -5.34 12.10
C ARG A 13 13.93 -5.80 10.65
N LYS A 14 12.80 -5.82 9.95
CA LYS A 14 12.80 -5.99 8.49
C LYS A 14 13.13 -4.68 7.80
N ASN A 15 13.80 -4.78 6.66
CA ASN A 15 14.19 -3.61 5.87
C ASN A 15 12.97 -2.94 5.25
N ILE A 16 13.00 -1.61 5.15
CA ILE A 16 12.11 -0.86 4.26
C ILE A 16 12.72 -0.91 2.87
N VAL A 17 11.96 -1.42 1.89
CA VAL A 17 12.44 -1.57 0.49
C VAL A 17 12.06 -0.38 -0.38
N ARG A 18 10.96 0.31 -0.05
CA ARG A 18 10.57 1.54 -0.74
C ARG A 18 9.65 2.41 0.11
N ILE A 19 9.65 3.70 -0.22
CA ILE A 19 8.68 4.66 0.27
C ILE A 19 7.88 5.18 -0.93
N GLU A 20 6.55 5.21 -0.79
CA GLU A 20 5.64 5.66 -1.83
C GLU A 20 4.85 6.88 -1.35
N VAL A 21 4.74 7.89 -2.20
CA VAL A 21 3.93 9.09 -1.95
C VAL A 21 2.68 9.00 -2.81
N ILE A 22 1.53 9.19 -2.17
CA ILE A 22 0.22 9.25 -2.80
C ILE A 22 -0.19 10.72 -2.84
N ARG A 23 -0.71 11.17 -3.98
CA ARG A 23 -1.19 12.54 -4.16
C ARG A 23 -2.67 12.53 -4.47
N ILE A 24 -3.46 13.21 -3.64
CA ILE A 24 -4.91 13.29 -3.78
C ILE A 24 -5.34 14.75 -3.95
N ARG A 25 -6.18 14.99 -4.95
CA ARG A 25 -6.86 16.27 -5.19
C ARG A 25 -8.34 16.10 -4.81
N PRO A 26 -8.80 16.58 -3.64
CA PRO A 26 -10.19 16.44 -3.25
C PRO A 26 -11.15 17.01 -4.30
N GLN A 27 -12.28 16.35 -4.53
CA GLN A 27 -13.30 16.87 -5.46
C GLN A 27 -13.77 18.26 -5.02
N THR A 28 -13.92 19.16 -5.99
CA THR A 28 -14.38 20.55 -5.77
C THR A 28 -15.85 20.74 -6.16
N TYR A 29 -16.43 19.78 -6.89
CA TYR A 29 -17.85 19.73 -7.25
C TYR A 29 -18.32 18.25 -7.35
N PRO A 30 -19.64 17.98 -7.16
CA PRO A 30 -20.14 16.60 -6.99
C PRO A 30 -19.88 15.63 -8.14
N GLU A 31 -19.71 16.13 -9.36
CA GLU A 31 -19.60 15.32 -10.58
C GLU A 31 -18.18 15.38 -11.20
N GLU A 32 -17.18 15.86 -10.44
CA GLU A 32 -15.79 15.90 -10.91
C GLU A 32 -15.27 14.46 -11.10
N PRO A 33 -14.78 14.07 -12.29
CA PRO A 33 -14.22 12.74 -12.52
C PRO A 33 -13.07 12.43 -11.55
N ILE A 34 -13.13 11.27 -10.88
CA ILE A 34 -12.21 10.93 -9.78
C ILE A 34 -10.91 10.29 -10.26
N GLU A 35 -10.89 9.73 -11.47
CA GLU A 35 -9.80 8.88 -11.97
C GLU A 35 -8.47 9.65 -12.03
N ALA A 36 -8.52 10.95 -12.34
CA ALA A 36 -7.34 11.82 -12.41
C ALA A 36 -7.00 12.52 -11.07
N LEU A 37 -7.82 12.34 -10.04
CA LEU A 37 -7.68 13.02 -8.76
C LEU A 37 -6.85 12.24 -7.74
N ILE A 38 -6.66 10.94 -7.94
CA ILE A 38 -5.92 10.06 -7.05
C ILE A 38 -4.73 9.47 -7.81
N GLU A 39 -3.53 9.84 -7.41
CA GLU A 39 -2.28 9.28 -7.92
C GLU A 39 -1.65 8.39 -6.84
N ASP A 40 -1.88 7.06 -6.94
CA ASP A 40 -1.34 6.04 -6.05
C ASP A 40 -0.61 4.93 -6.85
N PRO A 41 0.74 4.89 -6.84
CA PRO A 41 1.65 5.89 -6.28
C PRO A 41 1.90 7.09 -7.22
N TRP A 42 2.11 8.28 -6.67
CA TRP A 42 2.59 9.44 -7.41
C TRP A 42 4.13 9.50 -7.52
N ARG A 43 4.82 9.06 -6.46
CA ARG A 43 6.28 8.89 -6.42
C ARG A 43 6.61 7.59 -5.72
N VAL A 44 7.69 6.96 -6.17
CA VAL A 44 8.25 5.75 -5.57
C VAL A 44 9.74 5.97 -5.37
N PHE A 45 10.23 5.80 -4.15
CA PHE A 45 11.62 5.92 -3.77
C PHE A 45 12.11 4.55 -3.30
N GLN A 46 13.12 4.00 -3.98
CA GLN A 46 13.76 2.76 -3.56
C GLN A 46 14.68 3.05 -2.37
N CYS A 47 14.72 2.13 -1.41
CA CYS A 47 15.54 2.25 -0.22
C CYS A 47 16.68 1.22 -0.27
N ASP A 48 17.89 1.65 0.04
CA ASP A 48 19.00 0.73 0.25
C ASP A 48 18.76 -0.07 1.55
N PRO A 49 19.17 -1.36 1.62
CA PRO A 49 19.00 -2.17 2.81
C PRO A 49 19.67 -1.54 4.03
N SER A 50 18.88 -1.18 5.03
CA SER A 50 19.33 -0.50 6.24
C SER A 50 18.39 -0.77 7.42
N GLN A 51 18.98 -1.16 8.55
CA GLN A 51 18.28 -1.40 9.80
C GLN A 51 17.92 -0.09 10.54
N GLU A 52 18.60 1.01 10.20
CA GLU A 52 18.29 2.36 10.70
C GLU A 52 17.05 2.96 9.99
N GLY A 53 16.59 2.31 8.92
CA GLY A 53 15.47 2.76 8.10
C GLY A 53 15.91 3.53 6.85
N CYS A 54 14.97 4.25 6.27
CA CYS A 54 15.10 4.97 5.01
C CYS A 54 14.47 6.35 5.15
N GLU A 55 15.18 7.38 4.69
CA GLU A 55 14.72 8.77 4.69
C GLU A 55 14.60 9.24 3.24
N VAL A 56 13.50 9.95 2.94
CA VAL A 56 13.24 10.50 1.61
C VAL A 56 12.72 11.92 1.74
N GLU A 57 13.11 12.75 0.78
CA GLU A 57 12.60 14.10 0.59
C GLU A 57 11.93 14.17 -0.78
N PHE A 58 10.80 14.87 -0.88
CA PHE A 58 10.10 15.04 -2.14
C PHE A 58 9.50 16.44 -2.26
N GLU A 59 9.36 16.89 -3.50
CA GLU A 59 8.75 18.17 -3.86
C GLU A 59 7.68 17.94 -4.92
N ASP A 60 6.59 18.70 -4.83
CA ASP A 60 5.59 18.79 -5.89
C ASP A 60 5.73 20.12 -6.65
N PRO A 61 6.43 20.14 -7.79
CA PRO A 61 6.67 21.37 -8.54
C PRO A 61 5.38 21.99 -9.09
N ASN A 62 4.30 21.19 -9.20
CA ASN A 62 3.02 21.66 -9.72
C ASN A 62 2.07 22.09 -8.59
N TYR A 63 2.51 22.09 -7.33
CA TYR A 63 1.64 22.40 -6.19
C TYR A 63 1.01 23.80 -6.31
N LEU A 64 1.83 24.81 -6.63
CA LEU A 64 1.37 26.19 -6.79
C LEU A 64 0.48 26.35 -8.02
N ASP A 65 0.82 25.68 -9.13
CA ASP A 65 0.07 25.77 -10.39
C ASP A 65 -1.29 25.06 -10.31
N ALA A 66 -1.43 24.06 -9.43
CA ALA A 66 -2.68 23.33 -9.25
C ALA A 66 -3.81 24.21 -8.71
N ASN A 67 -3.47 25.29 -7.99
CA ASN A 67 -4.42 26.26 -7.40
C ASN A 67 -5.63 25.60 -6.72
N ARG A 68 -5.39 24.49 -6.01
CA ARG A 68 -6.39 23.73 -5.28
C ARG A 68 -5.73 22.99 -4.13
N GLU A 69 -6.54 22.50 -3.20
CA GLU A 69 -6.05 21.64 -2.13
C GLU A 69 -5.44 20.35 -2.70
N ILE A 70 -4.27 20.00 -2.18
CA ILE A 70 -3.61 18.72 -2.43
C ILE A 70 -3.28 18.09 -1.08
N ILE A 71 -3.66 16.83 -0.93
CA ILE A 71 -3.39 16.02 0.26
C ILE A 71 -2.37 14.96 -0.14
N TYR A 72 -1.33 14.82 0.67
CA TYR A 72 -0.34 13.76 0.49
C TYR A 72 -0.49 12.69 1.56
N TYR A 73 -0.30 11.43 1.16
CA TYR A 73 -0.01 10.34 2.08
C TYR A 73 1.34 9.76 1.74
N VAL A 74 2.04 9.25 2.74
CA VAL A 74 3.29 8.52 2.56
C VAL A 74 3.09 7.14 3.15
N ARG A 75 3.52 6.10 2.43
CA ARG A 75 3.62 4.75 2.98
C ARG A 75 5.03 4.19 2.85
N ALA A 76 5.53 3.64 3.94
CA ALA A 76 6.75 2.84 3.94
C ALA A 76 6.37 1.38 3.68
N ILE A 77 7.05 0.74 2.74
CA ILE A 77 6.84 -0.65 2.37
C ILE A 77 8.03 -1.48 2.85
N GLN A 78 7.75 -2.48 3.67
CA GLN A 78 8.72 -3.42 4.18
C GLN A 78 9.03 -4.51 3.14
N GLU A 79 10.20 -5.14 3.25
CA GLU A 79 10.51 -6.35 2.49
C GLU A 79 9.44 -7.42 2.69
N ALA A 80 9.16 -8.18 1.62
CA ALA A 80 8.14 -9.20 1.62
C ALA A 80 8.48 -10.30 2.63
N SER A 81 7.45 -10.79 3.32
CA SER A 81 7.62 -11.89 4.26
C SER A 81 6.41 -12.81 4.34
N PRO A 82 6.59 -14.08 4.76
CA PRO A 82 5.49 -15.01 4.89
C PRO A 82 4.46 -14.51 5.90
N THR A 83 3.22 -14.32 5.44
CA THR A 83 2.13 -13.76 6.23
C THR A 83 0.88 -14.62 6.13
N ILE A 84 0.30 -14.92 7.29
CA ILE A 84 -0.94 -15.68 7.42
C ILE A 84 -2.09 -14.90 6.77
N GLY A 85 -2.88 -15.57 5.93
CA GLY A 85 -3.98 -14.95 5.20
C GLY A 85 -3.52 -13.96 4.13
N ALA A 86 -2.28 -14.04 3.66
CA ALA A 86 -1.82 -13.25 2.51
C ALA A 86 -2.38 -13.81 1.19
N ALA A 87 -2.68 -15.11 1.12
CA ALA A 87 -3.34 -15.76 -0.04
C ALA A 87 -4.85 -15.97 0.18
N ASN A 88 -5.60 -14.91 0.44
CA ASN A 88 -7.06 -15.02 0.71
C ASN A 88 -7.86 -15.62 -0.46
N LEU A 89 -7.36 -15.42 -1.69
CA LEU A 89 -8.00 -15.83 -2.93
C LEU A 89 -6.97 -16.57 -3.78
N SER A 90 -7.36 -17.71 -4.34
CA SER A 90 -6.62 -18.40 -5.39
C SER A 90 -7.57 -18.76 -6.53
N CYS A 91 -7.01 -18.98 -7.71
CA CYS A 91 -7.78 -19.30 -8.91
C CYS A 91 -7.35 -20.66 -9.45
N GLU A 92 -8.31 -21.52 -9.76
CA GLU A 92 -8.11 -22.62 -10.70
C GLU A 92 -8.17 -22.03 -12.11
N PHE A 93 -7.13 -22.28 -12.89
CA PHE A 93 -7.00 -21.78 -14.26
C PHE A 93 -7.24 -22.90 -15.26
N ASP A 94 -7.85 -22.57 -16.40
CA ASP A 94 -7.88 -23.46 -17.56
C ASP A 94 -6.55 -23.42 -18.35
N ASP A 95 -6.46 -24.22 -19.41
CA ASP A 95 -5.28 -24.28 -20.29
C ASP A 95 -4.94 -22.95 -20.98
N SER A 96 -5.87 -21.99 -21.02
CA SER A 96 -5.66 -20.64 -21.55
C SER A 96 -5.18 -19.64 -20.50
N GLY A 97 -5.07 -20.05 -19.23
CA GLY A 97 -4.72 -19.19 -18.11
C GLY A 97 -5.89 -18.33 -17.63
N LYS A 98 -7.14 -18.68 -17.98
CA LYS A 98 -8.33 -17.98 -17.48
C LYS A 98 -8.77 -18.60 -16.16
N CYS A 99 -9.02 -17.76 -15.15
CA CYS A 99 -9.58 -18.22 -13.88
C CYS A 99 -11.02 -18.72 -14.10
N ILE A 100 -11.24 -20.01 -13.84
CA ILE A 100 -12.53 -20.68 -13.99
C ILE A 100 -13.23 -20.94 -12.65
N LYS A 101 -12.48 -20.90 -11.54
CA LYS A 101 -13.03 -21.04 -10.19
C LYS A 101 -12.14 -20.30 -9.19
N VAL A 102 -12.77 -19.53 -8.30
CA VAL A 102 -12.11 -18.86 -7.18
C VAL A 102 -12.22 -19.75 -5.95
N ASN A 103 -11.10 -20.01 -5.30
CA ASN A 103 -11.02 -20.77 -4.06
C ASN A 103 -10.68 -19.81 -2.90
N LEU A 104 -11.55 -19.79 -1.88
CA LEU A 104 -11.40 -18.95 -0.71
C LEU A 104 -10.53 -19.62 0.35
N CYS A 105 -9.71 -18.81 1.01
CA CYS A 105 -9.04 -19.21 2.24
C CYS A 105 -10.07 -19.44 3.36
N GLY A 106 -9.93 -20.53 4.12
CA GLY A 106 -10.86 -20.90 5.20
C GLY A 106 -12.09 -21.68 4.72
N GLU A 107 -12.23 -21.92 3.42
CA GLU A 107 -13.29 -22.76 2.87
C GLU A 107 -12.76 -24.18 2.65
N VAL A 108 -13.40 -25.19 3.25
CA VAL A 108 -13.03 -26.62 3.10
C VAL A 108 -12.97 -27.05 1.62
N SER A 109 -13.90 -26.56 0.80
CA SER A 109 -13.96 -26.81 -0.66
C SER A 109 -13.08 -25.87 -1.50
N GLY A 110 -12.50 -24.84 -0.87
CA GLY A 110 -11.61 -23.86 -1.49
C GLY A 110 -10.15 -24.21 -1.20
N GLN A 111 -9.46 -23.36 -0.44
CA GLN A 111 -8.05 -23.56 -0.08
C GLN A 111 -7.86 -24.38 1.21
N GLY A 112 -8.96 -24.83 1.83
CA GLY A 112 -8.96 -25.48 3.13
C GLY A 112 -8.94 -24.50 4.31
N GLU A 113 -8.97 -25.03 5.52
CA GLU A 113 -8.93 -24.27 6.79
C GLU A 113 -7.49 -23.95 7.27
N GLY A 114 -6.52 -23.93 6.36
CA GLY A 114 -5.12 -23.64 6.68
C GLY A 114 -4.81 -22.14 6.78
N ASP A 115 -3.54 -21.82 7.06
CA ASP A 115 -3.09 -20.44 7.27
C ASP A 115 -3.02 -19.57 6.00
N CYS A 116 -3.20 -20.17 4.82
CA CYS A 116 -3.13 -19.48 3.51
C CYS A 116 -1.91 -18.54 3.41
N LEU A 117 -0.76 -19.10 3.80
CA LEU A 117 0.50 -18.40 3.91
C LEU A 117 0.99 -17.98 2.52
N SER A 118 1.34 -16.70 2.37
CA SER A 118 2.00 -16.16 1.19
C SER A 118 2.88 -15.00 1.59
N ASP A 119 3.85 -14.67 0.76
CA ASP A 119 4.62 -13.45 0.95
C ASP A 119 3.71 -12.22 0.80
N SER A 120 3.84 -11.30 1.75
CA SER A 120 3.16 -10.01 1.75
C SER A 120 4.18 -8.92 2.10
N GLU A 121 3.99 -7.74 1.53
CA GLU A 121 4.74 -6.55 1.89
C GLU A 121 3.90 -5.71 2.86
N GLU A 122 4.25 -5.75 4.14
CA GLU A 122 3.59 -4.94 5.15
C GLU A 122 3.88 -3.46 4.92
N ARG A 123 2.90 -2.61 5.24
CA ARG A 123 2.96 -1.17 4.98
C ARG A 123 2.50 -0.36 6.18
N ALA A 124 3.26 0.68 6.50
CA ALA A 124 2.91 1.69 7.49
C ALA A 124 2.55 2.99 6.76
N TRP A 125 1.45 3.61 7.17
CA TRP A 125 0.93 4.84 6.55
C TRP A 125 1.15 6.04 7.46
N SER A 126 1.46 7.19 6.85
CA SER A 126 1.39 8.48 7.52
C SER A 126 -0.08 8.88 7.75
N SER A 127 -0.29 9.79 8.69
CA SER A 127 -1.47 10.66 8.67
C SER A 127 -1.49 11.49 7.37
N PRO A 128 -2.66 11.99 6.93
CA PRO A 128 -2.72 12.93 5.80
C PRO A 128 -1.85 14.15 6.08
N ILE A 129 -1.08 14.55 5.07
CA ILE A 129 -0.22 15.72 5.09
C ILE A 129 -0.93 16.83 4.30
N PHE A 130 -1.29 17.89 5.01
CA PHE A 130 -1.88 19.10 4.44
C PHE A 130 -0.83 20.19 4.38
N ILE A 131 -0.76 20.91 3.26
CA ILE A 131 0.08 22.10 3.13
C ILE A 131 -0.82 23.32 3.26
N GLN A 132 -0.62 24.11 4.31
CA GLN A 132 -1.26 25.42 4.45
C GLN A 132 -0.30 26.48 3.93
N SER A 133 -0.68 27.15 2.83
CA SER A 133 -0.01 28.39 2.44
C SER A 133 -0.43 29.50 3.39
N VAL A 134 0.52 30.17 4.05
CA VAL A 134 0.24 31.42 4.77
C VAL A 134 -0.10 32.48 3.73
N GLN A 135 -1.38 32.84 3.60
CA GLN A 135 -1.79 34.01 2.84
C GLN A 135 -1.39 35.26 3.66
N TYR A 136 -0.47 36.06 3.11
CA TYR A 136 -0.15 37.40 3.61
C TYR A 136 -1.05 38.44 2.94
#